data_AF-A0A7C3CDA3-F1
#
_entry.id   AF-A0A7C3CDA3-F1
#
_cell.length_a   1.000
_cell.length_b   1.000
_cell.length_c   1.000
_cell.angle_alpha   90.00
_cell.angle_beta   90.00
_cell.angle_gamma   90.00
#
_symmetry.space_group_name_H-M   'P 1'
#
loop_
_entity.id
_entity.type
_entity.pdbx_description
1 polymer ?
#
loop_
_entity_poly.entity_id
_entity_poly.type
_entity_poly.pdbx_seq_one_letter_code
_entity_poly.pdbx_strand_id
1 'polypeptide(L)'
;MEIPDIPLSEEGDRFQLMMAVMIAIVTLSGALLAWRASVASANAGDADFAGMQAVLDAEQTLTINDIDLYRHYRAYTHYTYQQAIGREFPDATLTASNLAATNQIFFPTRYLNRDGSYAVQRQLGELWAQAAQINDLDPEPYFDQADVLRNKTNLLVASFILLTLSLFFYTMAESIHPDRPRLRYLLGGLGTLLLIGTIVMGVYVERTL
;
A
#
# COMPACT_ATOMS: atom_id res chain seq x y z
N MET A 1 67.59 -21.96 -30.94
CA MET A 1 66.13 -22.10 -30.83
C MET A 1 65.67 -20.87 -30.08
N GLU A 2 65.43 -19.82 -30.84
CA GLU A 2 65.16 -18.47 -30.33
C GLU A 2 63.67 -18.43 -29.98
N ILE A 3 63.37 -18.22 -28.69
CA ILE A 3 62.00 -18.07 -28.21
C ILE A 3 61.54 -16.71 -28.74
N PRO A 4 60.50 -16.64 -29.58
CA PRO A 4 60.01 -15.35 -30.05
C PRO A 4 59.44 -14.60 -28.85
N ASP A 5 60.04 -13.45 -28.54
CA ASP A 5 59.47 -12.47 -27.60
C ASP A 5 58.10 -12.07 -28.12
N ILE A 6 57.07 -12.50 -27.41
CA ILE A 6 55.69 -12.10 -27.66
C ILE A 6 55.54 -10.72 -27.02
N PRO A 7 55.37 -9.62 -27.79
CA PRO A 7 55.15 -8.32 -27.18
C PRO A 7 53.80 -8.35 -26.47
N LEU A 8 53.82 -8.45 -25.15
CA LEU A 8 52.65 -8.24 -24.31
C LEU A 8 52.24 -6.77 -24.46
N SER A 9 51.22 -6.50 -25.27
CA SER A 9 50.65 -5.16 -25.37
C SER A 9 49.98 -4.81 -24.03
N GLU A 10 50.71 -4.16 -23.13
CA GLU A 10 50.23 -3.78 -21.78
C GLU A 10 48.89 -3.00 -21.80
N GLU A 11 48.61 -2.23 -22.86
CA GLU A 11 47.38 -1.44 -22.96
C GLU A 11 46.10 -2.28 -23.08
N GLY A 12 46.18 -3.45 -23.73
CA GLY A 12 45.02 -4.35 -23.87
C GLY A 12 44.61 -4.96 -22.53
N ASP A 13 45.59 -5.28 -21.69
CA ASP A 13 45.39 -5.93 -20.38
C ASP A 13 44.78 -4.96 -19.35
N ARG A 14 45.25 -3.70 -19.33
CA ARG A 14 44.69 -2.66 -18.44
C ARG A 14 43.23 -2.33 -18.73
N PHE A 15 42.84 -2.28 -20.01
CA PHE A 15 41.45 -2.03 -20.41
C PHE A 15 40.54 -3.18 -19.99
N GLN A 16 40.96 -4.43 -20.20
CA GLN A 16 40.19 -5.60 -19.83
C GLN A 16 40.01 -5.69 -18.31
N LEU A 17 41.07 -5.45 -17.53
CA LEU A 17 40.99 -5.37 -16.08
C LEU A 17 40.00 -4.28 -15.63
N MET A 18 40.05 -3.09 -16.25
CA MET A 18 39.12 -2.00 -15.95
C MET A 18 37.66 -2.39 -16.22
N MET A 19 37.37 -3.07 -17.34
CA MET A 19 36.02 -3.53 -17.65
C MET A 19 35.53 -4.61 -16.68
N ALA A 20 36.39 -5.55 -16.32
CA ALA A 20 36.09 -6.56 -15.30
C ALA A 20 35.72 -5.91 -13.96
N VAL A 21 36.46 -4.88 -13.54
CA VAL A 21 36.15 -4.10 -12.32
C VAL A 21 34.82 -3.37 -12.45
N MET A 22 34.53 -2.74 -13.59
CA MET A 22 33.24 -2.05 -13.81
C MET A 22 32.05 -3.02 -13.77
N ILE A 23 32.19 -4.21 -14.36
CA ILE A 23 31.19 -5.28 -14.29
C ILE A 23 30.96 -5.73 -12.85
N ALA A 24 32.02 -5.87 -12.04
CA ALA A 24 31.89 -6.20 -10.62
C ALA A 24 31.11 -5.11 -9.86
N ILE A 25 31.41 -3.83 -10.11
CA ILE A 25 30.70 -2.69 -9.50
C ILE A 25 29.22 -2.67 -9.90
N VAL A 26 28.92 -2.92 -11.18
CA VAL A 26 27.55 -3.06 -11.70
C VAL A 26 26.81 -4.16 -10.94
N THR A 27 27.44 -5.32 -10.79
CA THR A 27 26.83 -6.48 -10.11
C THR A 27 26.52 -6.17 -8.64
N LEU A 28 27.44 -5.53 -7.92
CA LEU A 28 27.23 -5.09 -6.54
C LEU A 28 26.10 -4.06 -6.43
N SER A 29 26.07 -3.10 -7.36
CA SER A 29 25.03 -2.06 -7.39
C SER A 29 23.65 -2.66 -7.70
N GLY A 30 23.58 -3.65 -8.61
CA GLY A 30 22.35 -4.38 -8.92
C GLY A 30 21.82 -5.16 -7.72
N ALA A 31 22.71 -5.83 -6.96
CA ALA A 31 22.32 -6.53 -5.73
C ALA A 31 21.77 -5.56 -4.67
N LEU A 32 22.39 -4.39 -4.50
CA LEU A 32 21.92 -3.37 -3.58
C LEU A 32 20.54 -2.83 -3.98
N LEU A 33 20.33 -2.51 -5.26
CA LEU A 33 19.03 -2.05 -5.76
C LEU A 33 17.94 -3.11 -5.59
N ALA A 34 18.26 -4.38 -5.87
CA ALA A 34 17.33 -5.48 -5.69
C ALA A 34 16.91 -5.64 -4.21
N TRP A 35 17.86 -5.56 -3.28
CA TRP A 35 17.56 -5.57 -1.86
C TRP A 35 16.65 -4.40 -1.46
N ARG A 36 16.96 -3.18 -1.90
CA ARG A 36 16.15 -1.99 -1.63
C ARG A 36 14.75 -2.09 -2.21
N ALA A 37 14.61 -2.57 -3.44
CA ALA A 37 13.31 -2.77 -4.08
C ALA A 37 12.46 -3.81 -3.32
N SER A 38 13.09 -4.89 -2.84
CA SER A 38 12.42 -5.90 -2.02
C SER A 38 11.86 -5.32 -0.72
N VAL A 39 12.64 -4.51 0.00
CA VAL A 39 12.18 -3.85 1.23
C VAL A 39 11.03 -2.86 0.96
N ALA A 40 11.16 -2.02 -0.08
CA ALA A 40 10.09 -1.09 -0.45
C ALA A 40 8.79 -1.81 -0.83
N SER A 41 8.90 -2.91 -1.56
CA SER A 41 7.75 -3.76 -1.93
C SER A 41 7.11 -4.43 -0.73
N ALA A 42 7.89 -4.89 0.25
CA ALA A 42 7.37 -5.49 1.48
C ALA A 42 6.57 -4.45 2.28
N ASN A 43 7.13 -3.26 2.48
CA ASN A 43 6.44 -2.18 3.18
C ASN A 43 5.15 -1.74 2.47
N ALA A 44 5.15 -1.73 1.12
CA ALA A 44 3.94 -1.44 0.35
C ALA A 44 2.85 -2.49 0.60
N GLY A 45 3.24 -3.77 0.68
CA GLY A 45 2.33 -4.87 1.00
C GLY A 45 1.76 -4.78 2.42
N ASP A 46 2.59 -4.41 3.40
CA ASP A 46 2.14 -4.21 4.78
C ASP A 46 1.12 -3.05 4.87
N ALA A 47 1.36 -1.96 4.14
CA ALA A 47 0.43 -0.83 4.04
C ALA A 47 -0.89 -1.20 3.34
N ASP A 48 -0.83 -1.94 2.22
CA ASP A 48 -2.02 -2.48 1.53
C ASP A 48 -2.84 -3.37 2.49
N PHE A 49 -2.17 -4.22 3.28
CA PHE A 49 -2.83 -5.08 4.26
C PHE A 49 -3.50 -4.28 5.39
N ALA A 50 -2.83 -3.26 5.92
CA ALA A 50 -3.40 -2.37 6.92
C ALA A 50 -4.62 -1.61 6.38
N GLY A 51 -4.56 -1.12 5.14
CA GLY A 51 -5.68 -0.47 4.47
C GLY A 51 -6.88 -1.40 4.30
N MET A 52 -6.65 -2.66 3.87
CA MET A 52 -7.71 -3.66 3.79
C MET A 52 -8.31 -3.99 5.15
N GLN A 53 -7.50 -4.04 6.21
CA GLN A 53 -7.99 -4.25 7.57
C GLN A 53 -8.89 -3.09 8.00
N ALA A 54 -8.49 -1.84 7.77
CA ALA A 54 -9.32 -0.67 8.06
C ALA A 54 -10.64 -0.67 7.27
N VAL A 55 -10.64 -1.09 6.00
CA VAL A 55 -11.88 -1.29 5.22
C VAL A 55 -12.78 -2.34 5.87
N LEU A 56 -12.21 -3.49 6.27
CA LEU A 56 -12.98 -4.55 6.92
C LEU A 56 -13.56 -4.09 8.26
N ASP A 57 -12.78 -3.35 9.06
CA ASP A 57 -13.21 -2.79 10.34
C ASP A 57 -14.32 -1.74 10.14
N ALA A 58 -14.22 -0.93 9.08
CA ALA A 58 -15.27 0.01 8.67
C ALA A 58 -16.57 -0.69 8.25
N GLU A 59 -16.50 -1.71 7.38
CA GLU A 59 -17.66 -2.47 6.93
C GLU A 59 -18.31 -3.28 8.06
N GLN A 60 -17.50 -3.88 8.93
CA GLN A 60 -17.97 -4.58 10.11
C GLN A 60 -18.69 -3.60 11.05
N THR A 61 -18.12 -2.42 11.26
CA THR A 61 -18.73 -1.36 12.08
C THR A 61 -20.07 -0.91 11.51
N LEU A 62 -20.13 -0.63 10.20
CA LEU A 62 -21.38 -0.27 9.51
C LEU A 62 -22.45 -1.34 9.73
N THR A 63 -22.09 -2.60 9.48
CA THR A 63 -23.01 -3.74 9.59
C THR A 63 -23.52 -3.92 11.02
N ILE A 64 -22.64 -3.84 12.02
CA ILE A 64 -23.03 -3.97 13.43
C ILE A 64 -23.95 -2.81 13.84
N ASN A 65 -23.58 -1.59 13.47
CA ASN A 65 -24.36 -0.40 13.78
C ASN A 65 -25.75 -0.44 13.14
N ASP A 66 -25.86 -0.91 11.90
CA ASP A 66 -27.14 -1.11 11.21
C ASP A 66 -27.98 -2.18 11.90
N ILE A 67 -27.40 -3.33 12.26
CA ILE A 67 -28.11 -4.40 12.99
C ILE A 67 -28.67 -3.86 14.32
N ASP A 68 -27.85 -3.13 15.08
CA ASP A 68 -28.28 -2.57 16.35
C ASP A 68 -29.33 -1.48 16.17
N LEU A 69 -29.20 -0.61 15.17
CA LEU A 69 -30.22 0.35 14.81
C LEU A 69 -31.55 -0.34 14.47
N TYR A 70 -31.54 -1.37 13.61
CA TYR A 70 -32.76 -2.11 13.25
C TYR A 70 -33.38 -2.83 14.45
N ARG A 71 -32.57 -3.37 15.36
CA ARG A 71 -33.06 -3.97 16.62
C ARG A 71 -33.80 -2.93 17.46
N HIS A 72 -33.20 -1.76 17.69
CA HIS A 72 -33.82 -0.70 18.47
C HIS A 72 -35.07 -0.13 17.78
N TYR A 73 -35.00 0.09 16.47
CA TYR A 73 -36.13 0.59 15.69
C TYR A 73 -37.31 -0.39 15.67
N ARG A 74 -37.03 -1.70 15.55
CA ARG A 74 -38.05 -2.74 15.65
C ARG A 74 -38.70 -2.77 17.04
N ALA A 75 -37.91 -2.63 18.10
CA ALA A 75 -38.45 -2.55 19.46
C ALA A 75 -39.34 -1.31 19.65
N TYR A 76 -38.93 -0.15 19.11
CA TYR A 76 -39.73 1.07 19.12
C TYR A 76 -41.05 0.93 18.34
N THR A 77 -41.04 0.32 17.16
CA THR A 77 -42.27 0.10 16.38
C THR A 77 -43.23 -0.87 17.08
N HIS A 78 -42.72 -1.92 17.73
CA HIS A 78 -43.55 -2.79 18.56
C HIS A 78 -44.12 -2.07 19.78
N TYR A 79 -43.33 -1.22 20.44
CA TYR A 79 -43.80 -0.41 21.55
C TYR A 79 -44.94 0.52 21.16
N THR A 80 -44.78 1.27 20.07
CA THR A 80 -45.80 2.21 19.58
C THR A 80 -47.05 1.49 19.11
N TYR A 81 -46.91 0.34 18.44
CA TYR A 81 -48.03 -0.52 18.05
C TYR A 81 -48.82 -1.03 19.26
N GLN A 82 -48.15 -1.55 20.29
CA GLN A 82 -48.81 -2.06 21.50
C GLN A 82 -49.49 -0.93 22.30
N GLN A 83 -48.89 0.26 22.34
CA GLN A 83 -49.56 1.43 22.91
C GLN A 83 -50.84 1.81 22.17
N ALA A 84 -50.82 1.76 20.83
CA ALA A 84 -52.01 2.07 20.04
C ALA A 84 -53.13 1.06 20.31
N ILE A 85 -52.82 -0.25 20.37
CA ILE A 85 -53.79 -1.30 20.74
C ILE A 85 -54.36 -1.06 22.13
N GLY A 86 -53.52 -0.76 23.12
CA GLY A 86 -53.96 -0.53 24.49
C GLY A 86 -54.90 0.69 24.64
N ARG A 87 -54.79 1.68 23.74
CA ARG A 87 -55.72 2.83 23.69
C ARG A 87 -57.05 2.48 23.03
N GLU A 88 -57.03 1.65 22.00
CA GLU A 88 -58.22 1.29 21.22
C GLU A 88 -59.05 0.19 21.90
N PHE A 89 -58.42 -0.72 22.65
CA PHE A 89 -59.06 -1.88 23.29
C PHE A 89 -58.86 -1.87 24.81
N PRO A 90 -59.76 -1.23 25.57
CA PRO A 90 -59.65 -1.08 27.03
C PRO A 90 -59.56 -2.43 27.76
N ASP A 91 -60.24 -3.46 27.26
CA ASP A 91 -60.24 -4.79 27.87
C ASP A 91 -58.90 -5.53 27.72
N ALA A 92 -58.06 -5.13 26.75
CA ALA A 92 -56.73 -5.67 26.52
C ALA A 92 -55.60 -4.82 27.14
N THR A 93 -55.95 -3.74 27.87
CA THR A 93 -54.99 -2.71 28.34
C THR A 93 -53.87 -3.28 29.20
N LEU A 94 -54.17 -4.20 30.13
CA LEU A 94 -53.16 -4.80 31.00
C LEU A 94 -52.11 -5.59 30.21
N THR A 95 -52.55 -6.39 29.23
CA THR A 95 -51.66 -7.19 28.38
C THR A 95 -50.85 -6.28 27.45
N ALA A 96 -51.51 -5.35 26.75
CA ALA A 96 -50.86 -4.40 25.85
C ALA A 96 -49.83 -3.51 26.58
N SER A 97 -50.17 -3.04 27.78
CA SER A 97 -49.27 -2.24 28.63
C SER A 97 -48.05 -3.03 29.08
N ASN A 98 -48.21 -4.30 29.47
CA ASN A 98 -47.08 -5.16 29.85
C ASN A 98 -46.14 -5.44 28.68
N LEU A 99 -46.68 -5.72 27.49
CA LEU A 99 -45.88 -5.91 26.28
C LEU A 99 -45.17 -4.62 25.85
N ALA A 100 -45.83 -3.46 25.94
CA ALA A 100 -45.20 -2.18 25.68
C ALA A 100 -44.05 -1.91 26.67
N ALA A 101 -44.26 -2.12 27.97
CA ALA A 101 -43.22 -1.94 28.98
C ALA A 101 -42.00 -2.85 28.73
N THR A 102 -42.22 -4.08 28.25
CA THR A 102 -41.14 -5.00 27.89
C THR A 102 -40.35 -4.49 26.67
N ASN A 103 -41.04 -4.02 25.62
CA ASN A 103 -40.39 -3.48 24.43
C ASN A 103 -39.61 -2.19 24.70
N GLN A 104 -40.04 -1.38 25.67
CA GLN A 104 -39.37 -0.14 26.06
C GLN A 104 -37.93 -0.35 26.54
N ILE A 105 -37.62 -1.51 27.12
CA ILE A 105 -36.28 -1.83 27.62
C ILE A 105 -35.29 -2.04 26.45
N PHE A 106 -35.79 -2.44 25.28
CA PHE A 106 -34.99 -2.79 24.11
C PHE A 106 -34.75 -1.63 23.14
N PHE A 107 -35.04 -0.39 23.51
CA PHE A 107 -34.58 0.77 22.74
C PHE A 107 -34.20 1.96 23.64
N PRO A 108 -33.12 2.69 23.32
CA PRO A 108 -32.71 3.85 24.09
C PRO A 108 -33.70 5.00 23.89
N THR A 109 -34.26 5.52 24.99
CA THR A 109 -35.19 6.65 24.96
C THR A 109 -34.53 7.98 24.59
N ARG A 110 -33.20 8.09 24.72
CA ARG A 110 -32.42 9.28 24.30
C ARG A 110 -32.53 9.61 22.81
N TYR A 111 -32.91 8.63 21.99
CA TYR A 111 -33.13 8.80 20.56
C TYR A 111 -34.58 9.11 20.21
N LEU A 112 -35.49 9.22 21.18
CA LEU A 112 -36.83 9.73 20.93
C LEU A 112 -36.78 11.24 20.71
N ASN A 113 -37.45 11.70 19.67
CA ASN A 113 -37.73 13.10 19.42
C ASN A 113 -38.87 13.58 20.32
N ARG A 114 -39.02 14.90 20.42
CA ARG A 114 -40.12 15.52 21.17
C ARG A 114 -41.50 15.19 20.59
N ASP A 115 -41.57 14.90 19.29
CA ASP A 115 -42.78 14.45 18.59
C ASP A 115 -43.09 12.96 18.80
N GLY A 116 -42.23 12.23 19.52
CA GLY A 116 -42.35 10.80 19.77
C GLY A 116 -41.72 9.91 18.69
N SER A 117 -41.24 10.47 17.58
CA SER A 117 -40.56 9.71 16.52
C SER A 117 -39.16 9.26 16.93
N TYR A 118 -38.66 8.17 16.32
CA TYR A 118 -37.33 7.64 16.61
C TYR A 118 -36.26 8.28 15.70
N ALA A 119 -35.24 8.92 16.30
CA ALA A 119 -34.19 9.64 15.60
C ALA A 119 -33.07 8.70 15.12
N VAL A 120 -33.36 7.93 14.07
CA VAL A 120 -32.43 6.98 13.44
C VAL A 120 -31.08 7.61 13.09
N GLN A 121 -31.09 8.76 12.43
CA GLN A 121 -29.86 9.42 11.97
C GLN A 121 -28.96 9.87 13.13
N ARG A 122 -29.57 10.28 14.26
CA ARG A 122 -28.82 10.69 15.45
C ARG A 122 -28.12 9.50 16.09
N GLN A 123 -28.83 8.38 16.20
CA GLN A 123 -28.24 7.15 16.71
C GLN A 123 -27.12 6.65 15.82
N LEU A 124 -27.35 6.59 14.50
CA LEU A 124 -26.33 6.13 13.55
C LEU A 124 -25.08 7.03 13.61
N GLY A 125 -25.25 8.35 13.71
CA GLY A 125 -24.14 9.28 13.88
C GLY A 125 -23.36 9.09 15.18
N GLU A 126 -24.02 8.80 16.30
CA GLU A 126 -23.35 8.51 17.57
C GLU A 126 -22.59 7.17 17.51
N LEU A 127 -23.21 6.13 16.94
CA LEU A 127 -22.58 4.83 16.76
C LEU A 127 -21.35 4.91 15.84
N TRP A 128 -21.43 5.69 14.76
CA TRP A 128 -20.30 5.95 13.88
C TRP A 128 -19.18 6.72 14.57
N ALA A 129 -19.52 7.79 15.30
CA ALA A 129 -18.55 8.57 16.04
C ALA A 129 -17.86 7.76 17.15
N GLN A 130 -18.61 6.90 17.84
CA GLN A 130 -18.07 6.00 18.86
C GLN A 130 -17.14 4.96 18.23
N ALA A 131 -17.52 4.38 17.10
CA ALA A 131 -16.70 3.39 16.43
C ALA A 131 -15.41 3.99 15.87
N ALA A 132 -15.47 5.21 15.30
CA ALA A 132 -14.29 5.96 14.85
C ALA A 132 -13.31 6.31 15.99
N GLN A 133 -13.77 6.29 17.25
CA GLN A 133 -12.91 6.48 18.41
C GLN A 133 -12.16 5.21 18.81
N ILE A 134 -12.73 4.03 18.52
CA ILE A 134 -12.22 2.73 18.96
C ILE A 134 -11.37 2.09 17.86
N ASN A 135 -11.84 2.17 16.61
CA ASN A 135 -11.23 1.57 15.44
C ASN A 135 -10.82 2.64 14.45
N ASP A 136 -9.75 2.39 13.71
CA ASP A 136 -9.41 3.18 12.55
C ASP A 136 -10.35 2.79 11.40
N LEU A 137 -11.25 3.71 11.03
CA LEU A 137 -12.23 3.51 9.97
C LEU A 137 -11.80 4.19 8.66
N ASP A 138 -10.61 4.81 8.63
CA ASP A 138 -10.11 5.54 7.48
C ASP A 138 -9.01 4.74 6.76
N PRO A 139 -9.33 4.04 5.67
CA PRO A 139 -8.36 3.25 4.94
C PRO A 139 -7.48 4.08 3.99
N GLU A 140 -7.90 5.30 3.65
CA GLU A 140 -7.29 6.12 2.59
C GLU A 140 -5.80 6.44 2.87
N PRO A 141 -5.39 6.82 4.10
CA PRO A 141 -3.99 7.07 4.41
C PRO A 141 -3.08 5.86 4.22
N TYR A 142 -3.59 4.64 4.37
CA TYR A 142 -2.79 3.42 4.20
C TYR A 142 -2.58 3.09 2.71
N PHE A 143 -3.61 3.27 1.88
CA PHE A 143 -3.49 3.09 0.44
C PHE A 143 -2.61 4.17 -0.20
N ASP A 144 -2.70 5.42 0.24
CA ASP A 144 -1.81 6.49 -0.19
C ASP A 144 -0.34 6.16 0.11
N GLN A 145 -0.06 5.62 1.30
CA GLN A 145 1.29 5.16 1.67
C GLN A 145 1.75 3.99 0.80
N ALA A 146 0.86 3.02 0.55
CA ALA A 146 1.17 1.88 -0.31
C ALA A 146 1.49 2.33 -1.74
N ASP A 147 0.75 3.30 -2.28
CA ASP A 147 0.97 3.85 -3.62
C ASP A 147 2.33 4.56 -3.74
N VAL A 148 2.71 5.36 -2.74
CA VAL A 148 4.03 6.00 -2.69
C VAL A 148 5.15 4.94 -2.71
N LEU A 149 5.02 3.88 -1.91
CA LEU A 149 5.99 2.80 -1.83
C LEU A 149 6.02 1.92 -3.09
N ARG A 150 4.88 1.71 -3.73
CA ARG A 150 4.76 0.99 -5.01
C ARG A 150 5.44 1.80 -6.12
N ASN A 151 5.26 3.12 -6.14
CA ASN A 151 5.91 4.00 -7.10
C ASN A 151 7.44 4.00 -6.90
N LYS A 152 7.90 4.02 -5.64
CA LYS A 152 9.32 3.85 -5.28
C LYS A 152 9.89 2.53 -5.81
N THR A 153 9.17 1.43 -5.62
CA THR A 153 9.55 0.10 -6.13
C THR A 153 9.65 0.10 -7.66
N ASN A 154 8.68 0.69 -8.36
CA ASN A 154 8.68 0.80 -9.82
C ASN A 154 9.90 1.57 -10.34
N LEU A 155 10.28 2.68 -9.69
CA LEU A 155 11.46 3.46 -10.07
C LEU A 155 12.78 2.71 -9.80
N LEU A 156 12.85 1.93 -8.72
CA LEU A 156 14.01 1.05 -8.45
C LEU A 156 14.13 -0.06 -9.51
N VAL A 157 13.01 -0.66 -9.94
CA VAL A 157 12.99 -1.62 -11.04
C VAL A 157 13.40 -0.98 -12.36
N ALA A 158 12.94 0.23 -12.66
CA ALA A 158 13.38 0.98 -13.84
C ALA A 158 14.90 1.25 -13.82
N SER A 159 15.45 1.56 -12.65
CA SER A 159 16.90 1.73 -12.45
C SER A 159 17.66 0.43 -12.73
N PHE A 160 17.10 -0.71 -12.34
CA PHE A 160 17.69 -2.03 -12.63
C PHE A 160 17.76 -2.34 -14.13
N ILE A 161 16.77 -1.89 -14.93
CA ILE A 161 16.79 -2.02 -16.39
C ILE A 161 17.95 -1.22 -16.99
N LEU A 162 18.16 0.03 -16.54
CA LEU A 162 19.29 0.85 -16.97
C LEU A 162 20.64 0.22 -16.60
N LEU A 163 20.72 -0.39 -15.43
CA LEU A 163 21.91 -1.11 -14.96
C LEU A 163 22.23 -2.33 -15.83
N THR A 164 21.20 -3.09 -16.21
CA THR A 164 21.34 -4.23 -17.14
C THR A 164 21.81 -3.78 -18.51
N LEU A 165 21.33 -2.62 -18.99
CA LEU A 165 21.80 -2.02 -20.24
C LEU A 165 23.28 -1.60 -20.14
N SER A 166 23.69 -1.00 -19.02
CA SER A 166 25.11 -0.68 -18.76
C SER A 166 25.99 -1.92 -18.80
N LEU A 167 25.57 -3.03 -18.18
CA LEU A 167 26.26 -4.31 -18.22
C LEU A 167 26.44 -4.80 -19.66
N PHE A 168 25.38 -4.74 -20.48
CA PHE A 168 25.43 -5.13 -21.89
C PHE A 168 26.50 -4.34 -22.66
N PHE A 169 26.57 -3.02 -22.44
CA PHE A 169 27.59 -2.18 -23.08
C PHE A 169 29.01 -2.52 -22.65
N TYR A 170 29.23 -2.83 -21.36
CA TYR A 170 30.55 -3.25 -20.89
C TYR A 170 30.97 -4.59 -21.49
N THR A 171 30.07 -5.58 -21.53
CA THR A 171 30.35 -6.87 -22.17
C THR A 171 30.67 -6.69 -23.66
N MET A 172 29.94 -5.81 -24.35
CA MET A 172 30.20 -5.52 -25.76
C MET A 172 31.54 -4.81 -25.97
N ALA A 173 31.89 -3.86 -25.10
CA ALA A 173 33.17 -3.14 -25.13
C ALA A 173 34.37 -4.09 -24.94
N GLU A 174 34.22 -5.09 -24.06
CA GLU A 174 35.23 -6.13 -23.87
C GLU A 174 35.39 -7.01 -25.12
N SER A 175 34.27 -7.42 -25.74
CA SER A 175 34.24 -8.38 -26.86
C SER A 175 34.85 -7.88 -28.18
N ILE A 176 34.97 -6.56 -28.38
CA ILE A 176 35.44 -5.98 -29.64
C ILE A 176 36.96 -6.12 -29.78
N HIS A 177 37.41 -6.52 -30.98
CA HIS A 177 38.83 -6.69 -31.30
C HIS A 177 39.67 -5.42 -31.08
N PRO A 178 40.96 -5.55 -30.71
CA PRO A 178 41.87 -4.43 -30.42
C PRO A 178 42.04 -3.41 -31.57
N ASP A 179 41.77 -3.83 -32.81
CA ASP A 179 42.02 -3.03 -34.02
C ASP A 179 41.14 -1.76 -34.13
N ARG A 180 40.11 -1.60 -33.28
CA ARG A 180 39.23 -0.42 -33.26
C ARG A 180 39.11 0.18 -31.85
N PRO A 181 40.18 0.81 -31.32
CA PRO A 181 40.18 1.32 -29.94
C PRO A 181 39.09 2.38 -29.71
N ARG A 182 38.80 3.22 -30.71
CA ARG A 182 37.76 4.27 -30.61
C ARG A 182 36.38 3.70 -30.27
N LEU A 183 36.00 2.56 -30.86
CA LEU A 183 34.68 1.96 -30.64
C LEU A 183 34.58 1.36 -29.23
N ARG A 184 35.67 0.74 -28.73
CA ARG A 184 35.75 0.18 -27.37
C ARG A 184 35.58 1.26 -26.31
N TYR A 185 36.29 2.38 -26.44
CA TYR A 185 36.17 3.50 -25.51
C TYR A 185 34.80 4.19 -25.57
N LEU A 186 34.18 4.29 -26.75
CA LEU A 186 32.82 4.84 -26.86
C LEU A 186 31.78 3.97 -26.14
N LEU A 187 31.82 2.65 -26.34
CA LEU A 187 30.89 1.72 -25.68
C LEU A 187 31.12 1.65 -24.17
N GLY A 188 32.39 1.57 -23.74
CA GLY A 188 32.74 1.61 -22.32
C GLY A 188 32.29 2.92 -21.66
N GLY A 189 32.55 4.07 -22.31
CA GLY A 189 32.10 5.38 -21.83
C GLY A 189 30.58 5.49 -21.73
N LEU A 190 29.84 4.96 -22.71
CA LEU A 190 28.38 4.93 -22.66
C LEU A 190 27.86 4.03 -21.53
N GLY A 191 28.49 2.88 -21.31
CA GLY A 191 28.23 2.02 -20.15
C GLY A 191 28.44 2.75 -18.82
N THR A 192 29.51 3.55 -18.72
CA THR A 192 29.80 4.36 -17.53
C THR A 192 28.79 5.49 -17.31
N LEU A 193 28.36 6.16 -18.37
CA LEU A 193 27.30 7.16 -18.28
C LEU A 193 25.98 6.56 -17.77
N LEU A 194 25.61 5.37 -18.25
CA LEU A 194 24.43 4.65 -17.77
C LEU A 194 24.56 4.23 -16.31
N LEU A 195 25.74 3.76 -15.89
CA LEU A 195 26.01 3.43 -14.49
C LEU A 195 25.85 4.65 -13.58
N ILE A 196 26.45 5.78 -13.95
CA ILE A 196 26.32 7.04 -13.20
C ILE A 196 24.86 7.48 -13.16
N GLY A 197 24.16 7.45 -14.29
CA GLY A 197 22.74 7.78 -14.37
C GLY A 197 21.88 6.92 -13.45
N THR A 198 22.18 5.62 -13.37
CA THR A 198 21.49 4.69 -12.47
C THR A 198 21.73 5.04 -10.99
N ILE A 199 22.97 5.36 -10.60
CA ILE A 199 23.29 5.75 -9.23
C ILE A 199 22.57 7.05 -8.86
N VAL A 200 22.60 8.06 -9.75
CA VAL A 200 21.91 9.33 -9.54
C VAL A 200 20.42 9.13 -9.38
N MET A 201 19.81 8.30 -10.25
CA MET A 201 18.39 7.97 -10.16
C MET A 201 18.05 7.24 -8.86
N GLY A 202 18.86 6.27 -8.44
CA GLY A 202 18.67 5.57 -7.17
C GLY A 202 18.73 6.49 -5.95
N VAL A 203 19.71 7.41 -5.92
CA VAL A 203 19.83 8.41 -4.84
C VAL A 203 18.67 9.40 -4.85
N TYR A 204 18.21 9.81 -6.04
CA TYR A 204 17.04 10.69 -6.17
C TYR A 204 15.78 10.03 -5.61
N VAL A 205 15.56 8.76 -5.95
CA VAL A 205 14.42 7.97 -5.43
C VAL A 205 14.50 7.85 -3.91
N GLU A 206 15.66 7.57 -3.33
CA GLU A 206 15.80 7.47 -1.86
C GLU A 206 15.59 8.80 -1.13
N ARG A 207 15.80 9.95 -1.78
CA ARG A 207 15.62 11.26 -1.15
C ARG A 207 14.21 11.82 -1.27
N THR A 208 13.48 11.44 -2.31
CA THR A 208 12.18 12.04 -2.63
C THR A 208 10.99 11.17 -2.20
N LEU A 209 11.22 9.86 -2.04
CA LEU A 209 10.23 8.85 -1.66
C LEU A 209 10.80 7.98 -0.53
#